data_AF-A0A416ZL22-F1
#
_entry.id   AF-A0A416ZL22-F1
#
_cell.length_a   1.000
_cell.length_b   1.000
_cell.length_c   1.000
_cell.angle_alpha   90.00
_cell.angle_beta   90.00
_cell.angle_gamma   90.00
#
_symmetry.space_group_name_H-M   'P 1'
#
loop_
_entity.id
_entity.type
_entity.pdbx_description
1 polymer ?
#
loop_
_entity_poly.entity_id
_entity_poly.type
_entity_poly.pdbx_seq_one_letter_code
_entity_poly.pdbx_strand_id
1 'polypeptide(L)' 'MKVYEFTVPELEYFRTYCNFTRDERTLFDYRSRNIPLEKCAELMNISVSTAKRISRNVNTKIVKVC' A
#
# COMPACT_ATOMS: atom_id res chain seq x y z
N MET A 1 7.32 3.77 6.44
CA MET A 1 7.76 3.55 5.05
C MET A 1 6.94 4.43 4.14
N LYS A 2 7.59 5.18 3.25
CA LYS A 2 6.94 6.07 2.30
C LYS A 2 6.93 5.39 0.93
N VAL A 3 5.78 4.86 0.53
CA VAL A 3 5.65 4.07 -0.72
C VAL A 3 5.95 4.94 -1.96
N TYR A 4 5.69 6.24 -1.90
CA TYR A 4 5.95 7.18 -3.00
C TYR A 4 7.44 7.47 -3.26
N GLU A 5 8.35 7.03 -2.38
CA GLU A 5 9.80 7.21 -2.58
C GLU A 5 10.40 6.12 -3.47
N PHE A 6 9.67 5.02 -3.72
CA PHE A 6 10.11 3.95 -4.61
C PHE A 6 9.98 4.38 -6.08
N THR A 7 10.94 3.92 -6.89
CA THR A 7 10.92 4.09 -8.35
C THR A 7 9.84 3.23 -9.00
N VAL A 8 9.44 3.58 -10.23
CA VAL A 8 8.42 2.82 -10.98
C VAL A 8 8.78 1.33 -11.11
N PRO A 9 10.03 0.93 -11.43
CA PRO A 9 10.41 -0.49 -11.47
C PRO A 9 10.26 -1.19 -10.12
N GLU A 10 10.62 -0.53 -9.01
CA GLU A 10 10.47 -1.09 -7.66
C GLU A 10 8.99 -1.27 -7.29
N LEU A 11 8.14 -0.29 -7.60
CA LEU A 11 6.70 -0.40 -7.39
C LEU A 11 6.10 -1.56 -8.17
N GLU A 12 6.52 -1.76 -9.41
CA GLU A 12 6.05 -2.87 -10.25
C GLU A 12 6.55 -4.23 -9.75
N TYR A 13 7.81 -4.27 -9.26
CA TYR A 13 8.36 -5.43 -8.57
C TYR A 13 7.50 -5.80 -7.35
N PHE A 14 7.25 -4.86 -6.42
CA PHE A 14 6.40 -5.15 -5.26
C PHE A 14 4.98 -5.54 -5.66
N ARG A 15 4.42 -4.91 -6.70
CA ARG A 15 3.06 -5.25 -7.18
C ARG A 15 2.95 -6.68 -7.71
N THR A 16 4.04 -7.18 -8.29
CA THR A 16 4.12 -8.51 -8.93
C THR A 16 4.50 -9.58 -7.93
N TYR A 17 5.49 -9.32 -7.07
CA TYR A 17 6.08 -10.32 -6.18
C TYR A 17 5.49 -10.31 -4.77
N CYS A 18 4.97 -9.18 -4.27
CA CYS A 18 4.20 -9.21 -3.03
C CYS A 18 2.81 -9.78 -3.32
N ASN A 19 2.47 -10.88 -2.65
CA ASN A 19 1.14 -11.50 -2.73
C ASN A 19 0.07 -10.64 -2.02
N PHE A 20 -0.24 -9.46 -2.58
CA PHE A 20 -1.22 -8.53 -2.04
C PHE A 20 -2.65 -9.00 -2.30
N THR A 21 -3.53 -8.83 -1.31
CA THR A 21 -4.98 -8.92 -1.52
C THR A 21 -5.47 -7.73 -2.34
N ARG A 22 -6.73 -7.78 -2.80
CA ARG A 22 -7.32 -6.69 -3.59
C ARG A 22 -7.28 -5.35 -2.85
N ASP A 23 -7.59 -5.37 -1.55
CA ASP A 23 -7.59 -4.16 -0.72
C ASP A 23 -6.19 -3.65 -0.44
N GLU A 24 -5.22 -4.55 -0.20
CA GLU A 24 -3.82 -4.20 -0.03
C GLU A 24 -3.23 -3.57 -1.29
N ARG A 25 -3.54 -4.14 -2.47
CA ARG A 25 -3.10 -3.61 -3.76
C ARG A 25 -3.71 -2.23 -4.03
N THR A 26 -4.98 -2.05 -3.70
CA THR A 26 -5.67 -0.75 -3.85
C THR A 26 -5.05 0.30 -2.95
N LEU A 27 -4.83 -0.03 -1.67
CA LEU A 27 -4.17 0.87 -0.72
C LEU A 27 -2.74 1.20 -1.16
N PHE A 28 -1.98 0.20 -1.64
CA PHE A 28 -0.62 0.38 -2.13
C PHE A 28 -0.56 1.36 -3.32
N ASP A 29 -1.49 1.24 -4.27
CA ASP A 29 -1.58 2.14 -5.43
C ASP A 29 -1.94 3.59 -5.03
N TYR A 30 -2.82 3.78 -4.04
CA TYR A 30 -3.07 5.12 -3.52
C TYR A 30 -1.85 5.69 -2.78
N ARG A 31 -1.14 4.85 -2.02
CA ARG A 31 0.05 5.27 -1.27
C ARG A 31 1.26 5.57 -2.17
N SER A 32 1.40 4.91 -3.33
CA SER A 32 2.43 5.22 -4.33
C SER A 32 2.21 6.59 -4.98
N ARG A 33 0.95 7.02 -5.12
CA ARG A 33 0.55 8.36 -5.59
C ARG A 33 0.64 9.44 -4.50
N ASN A 34 1.28 9.14 -3.36
CA ASN A 34 1.41 10.04 -2.22
C ASN A 34 0.06 10.51 -1.61
N ILE A 35 -1.00 9.71 -1.74
CA ILE A 35 -2.30 10.03 -1.13
C ILE A 35 -2.22 9.77 0.39
N PRO A 36 -2.71 10.69 1.26
CA PRO A 36 -2.78 10.49 2.71
C PRO A 36 -3.64 9.30 3.10
N LEU A 37 -3.32 8.65 4.21
CA LEU A 37 -4.00 7.42 4.63
C LEU A 37 -5.48 7.64 4.93
N GLU A 38 -5.81 8.81 5.47
CA GLU A 38 -7.16 9.28 5.78
C GLU A 38 -7.98 9.36 4.48
N LYS A 39 -7.40 9.94 3.43
CA LYS A 39 -8.04 10.02 2.12
C LYS A 39 -8.17 8.64 1.46
N CYS A 40 -7.19 7.77 1.63
CA CYS A 40 -7.31 6.38 1.18
C CYS A 40 -8.47 5.65 1.88
N ALA A 41 -8.66 5.88 3.18
CA ALA A 41 -9.74 5.28 3.96
C ALA A 41 -11.11 5.76 3.46
N GLU A 42 -11.26 7.06 3.16
CA GLU A 42 -12.46 7.61 2.52
C GLU A 42 -12.72 6.99 1.14
N LEU A 43 -11.70 6.93 0.27
CA LEU A 43 -11.82 6.38 -1.09
C LEU A 43 -12.17 4.89 -1.11
N MET A 44 -11.67 4.14 -0.14
CA MET A 44 -11.95 2.71 0.02
C MET A 44 -13.24 2.46 0.82
N ASN A 45 -13.90 3.50 1.33
CA ASN A 45 -15.07 3.42 2.20
C ASN A 45 -14.85 2.50 3.42
N ILE A 46 -13.68 2.63 4.05
CA ILE A 46 -13.27 1.87 5.24
C ILE A 46 -12.88 2.80 6.38
N SER A 47 -12.89 2.28 7.60
CA SER A 47 -12.36 3.03 8.74
C SER A 47 -10.85 3.29 8.62
N VAL A 48 -10.38 4.39 9.19
CA VAL A 48 -8.95 4.74 9.24
C VAL A 48 -8.15 3.65 9.98
N SER A 49 -8.72 3.00 10.99
CA SER A 49 -8.06 1.89 11.70
C SER A 49 -7.90 0.67 10.80
N THR A 50 -8.89 0.34 9.96
CA THR A 50 -8.77 -0.70 8.94
C THR A 50 -7.69 -0.36 7.92
N ALA A 51 -7.66 0.89 7.42
CA ALA A 51 -6.62 1.34 6.49
C ALA A 51 -5.21 1.25 7.10
N LYS A 52 -5.04 1.62 8.38
CA LYS A 52 -3.78 1.46 9.13
C LYS A 52 -3.34 -0.02 9.22
N ARG A 53 -4.28 -0.93 9.48
CA ARG A 53 -4.01 -2.37 9.53
C ARG A 53 -3.54 -2.89 8.17
N ILE A 54 -4.25 -2.55 7.09
CA ILE A 54 -3.88 -2.93 5.73
C ILE A 54 -2.50 -2.34 5.37
N SER A 55 -2.23 -1.09 5.72
CA SER A 55 -0.92 -0.45 5.48
C SER A 55 0.21 -1.17 6.20
N ARG A 56 0.01 -1.63 7.44
CA ARG A 56 1.00 -2.47 8.15
C ARG A 56 1.25 -3.77 7.41
N ASN A 57 0.21 -4.48 6.98
CA ASN A 57 0.36 -5.74 6.25
C ASN A 57 1.13 -5.57 4.93
N VAL A 58 0.81 -4.51 4.17
CA VAL A 58 1.52 -4.15 2.95
C VAL A 58 3.01 -3.92 3.23
N ASN A 59 3.33 -3.11 4.25
CA ASN A 59 4.72 -2.84 4.62
C ASN A 59 5.46 -4.11 5.06
N THR A 60 4.80 -4.99 5.84
CA THR A 60 5.38 -6.28 6.24
C THR A 60 5.68 -7.18 5.05
N LYS A 61 4.83 -7.17 4.02
CA LYS A 61 5.08 -7.94 2.79
C LYS A 61 6.23 -7.36 1.98
N ILE A 62 6.31 -6.04 1.86
CA ILE A 62 7.42 -5.37 1.15
C ILE A 62 8.75 -5.66 1.83
N VAL A 63 8.82 -5.54 3.16
CA VAL A 63 10.02 -5.85 3.96
C VAL A 63 10.43 -7.33 3.89
N LYS A 64 9.54 -8.25 3.53
CA LYS A 64 9.88 -9.67 3.34
C LYS A 64 10.47 -9.97 1.96
N VAL A 65 10.23 -9.10 0.98
CA VAL A 65 10.67 -9.28 -0.41
C VAL A 65 11.91 -8.43 -0.71
N CYS A 66 12.07 -7.29 -0.02
CA CYS A 66 13.36 -6.61 0.13
C CYS A 66 14.32 -7.44 0.97
#